data_AF-H5U2V4-F1
#
_entry.id   AF-H5U2V4-F1
#
_cell.length_a   1.000
_cell.length_b   1.000
_cell.length_c   1.000
_cell.angle_alpha   90.00
_cell.angle_beta   90.00
_cell.angle_gamma   90.00
#
_symmetry.space_group_name_H-M   'P 1'
#
loop_
_entity.id
_entity.type
_entity.pdbx_description
1 polymer ?
#
loop_
_entity_poly.entity_id
_entity_poly.type
_entity_poly.pdbx_seq_one_letter_code
_entity_poly.pdbx_strand_id
1 'polypeptide(L)' 'MLSRDEKYGIDNRKLFSRWMSEWVPRSLDAARALQPIWSQPADKSVTFSSSLEHAKTKFADVLTAMDVDIPEELNK' A
#
# COMPACT_ATOMS: atom_id res chain seq x y z
N MET A 1 -15.58 3.88 -13.50
CA MET A 1 -14.62 3.45 -12.47
C MET A 1 -15.40 2.84 -11.32
N LEU A 2 -15.04 1.65 -10.80
CA LEU A 2 -15.90 0.91 -9.86
C LEU A 2 -16.21 1.65 -8.56
N SER A 3 -15.26 2.40 -8.01
CA SER A 3 -15.48 3.19 -6.80
C SER A 3 -16.39 4.41 -7.02
N ARG A 4 -16.51 4.91 -8.25
CA ARG A 4 -17.38 6.04 -8.62
C ARG A 4 -18.61 5.60 -9.41
N ASP A 5 -18.96 4.32 -9.32
CA ASP A 5 -20.17 3.81 -9.94
C ASP A 5 -21.41 4.42 -9.28
N GLU A 6 -22.37 4.90 -10.06
CA GLU A 6 -23.56 5.59 -9.55
C GLU A 6 -24.45 4.69 -8.69
N LYS A 7 -24.49 3.39 -9.00
CA LYS A 7 -25.38 2.43 -8.34
C LYS A 7 -24.67 1.69 -7.21
N TYR A 8 -23.41 1.33 -7.41
CA TYR A 8 -22.66 0.44 -6.51
C TYR A 8 -21.38 1.06 -5.95
N GLY A 9 -21.09 2.34 -6.21
CA GLY A 9 -19.84 2.98 -5.80
C GLY A 9 -19.58 2.93 -4.30
N ILE A 10 -20.62 3.13 -3.48
CA ILE A 10 -20.53 3.05 -2.01
C ILE A 10 -20.18 1.63 -1.56
N ASP A 11 -20.85 0.62 -2.10
CA ASP A 11 -20.62 -0.78 -1.71
C ASP A 11 -19.27 -1.30 -2.20
N ASN A 12 -18.83 -0.86 -3.39
CA ASN A 12 -17.51 -1.15 -3.92
C ASN A 12 -16.41 -0.56 -3.04
N ARG A 13 -16.55 0.69 -2.57
CA ARG A 13 -15.59 1.29 -1.62
C ARG A 13 -15.51 0.50 -0.31
N LYS A 14 -16.65 0.12 0.26
CA LYS A 14 -16.68 -0.75 1.46
C LYS A 14 -15.99 -2.09 1.23
N LEU A 15 -16.17 -2.68 0.05
CA LEU A 15 -15.48 -3.91 -0.33
C LEU A 15 -13.97 -3.69 -0.44
N PHE A 16 -13.55 -2.60 -1.08
CA PHE A 16 -12.13 -2.26 -1.20
C PHE A 16 -11.50 -1.99 0.16
N SER A 17 -12.14 -1.23 1.05
CA SER A 17 -11.63 -1.01 2.42
C SER A 17 -11.41 -2.32 3.17
N ARG A 18 -12.34 -3.29 3.05
CA ARG A 18 -12.15 -4.64 3.65
C ARG A 18 -10.95 -5.38 3.07
N TRP A 19 -10.76 -5.34 1.75
CA TRP A 19 -9.57 -5.93 1.14
C TRP A 19 -8.29 -5.24 1.60
N MET A 20 -8.29 -3.91 1.70
CA MET A 20 -7.12 -3.18 2.16
C MET A 20 -6.73 -3.56 3.59
N SER A 21 -7.71 -3.66 4.51
CA SER A 21 -7.46 -4.11 5.88
C SER A 21 -6.88 -5.54 5.94
N GLU A 22 -7.24 -6.41 5.01
CA GLU A 22 -6.73 -7.79 4.98
C GLU A 22 -5.34 -7.90 4.34
N TRP A 23 -5.12 -7.20 3.23
CA TRP A 23 -3.97 -7.43 2.36
C TRP A 23 -2.81 -6.47 2.57
N VAL A 24 -3.06 -5.26 3.07
CA VAL A 24 -1.98 -4.29 3.34
C VAL A 24 -1.02 -4.79 4.43
N PRO A 25 -1.47 -5.30 5.58
CA PRO A 25 -0.55 -5.82 6.60
C PRO A 25 0.32 -6.96 6.06
N ARG A 26 -0.28 -7.91 5.34
CA ARG A 26 0.42 -9.06 4.74
C ARG A 26 1.47 -8.62 3.72
N SER A 27 1.14 -7.62 2.91
CA SER A 27 2.06 -7.08 1.90
C SER A 27 3.24 -6.34 2.53
N LEU A 28 2.99 -5.58 3.61
CA LEU A 28 4.04 -4.91 4.37
C LEU A 28 4.96 -5.91 5.06
N ASP A 29 4.42 -6.99 5.64
CA ASP A 29 5.21 -8.06 6.25
C ASP A 29 6.10 -8.76 5.22
N ALA A 30 5.54 -9.08 4.04
CA ALA A 30 6.31 -9.63 2.93
C ALA A 30 7.41 -8.68 2.46
N ALA A 31 7.12 -7.38 2.32
CA ALA A 31 8.12 -6.38 1.94
C ALA A 31 9.25 -6.29 2.97
N ARG A 32 8.93 -6.26 4.27
CA ARG A 32 9.91 -6.24 5.36
C ARG A 32 10.76 -7.50 5.39
N ALA A 33 10.20 -8.67 5.06
CA ALA A 33 10.96 -9.91 4.92
C ALA A 33 12.02 -9.86 3.79
N LEU A 34 11.92 -8.92 2.84
CA LEU A 34 12.93 -8.69 1.80
C LEU A 34 14.06 -7.75 2.24
N GLN A 35 13.96 -7.09 3.41
CA GLN A 35 15.00 -6.21 3.90
C GLN A 35 16.39 -6.89 3.99
N PRO A 36 16.54 -8.13 4.50
CA PRO A 36 17.84 -8.78 4.65
C PRO A 36 18.59 -8.99 3.33
N ILE A 37 17.87 -9.29 2.24
CA ILE A 37 18.48 -9.44 0.91
C ILE A 37 18.83 -8.09 0.26
N TRP A 38 18.17 -7.01 0.71
CA TRP A 38 18.45 -5.66 0.22
C TRP A 38 19.70 -5.07 0.87
N SER A 39 19.95 -5.40 2.14
CA SER A 39 21.06 -4.88 2.96
C SER A 39 22.38 -5.66 2.81
N GLN A 40 22.52 -6.52 1.79
CA GLN A 40 23.82 -7.11 1.46
C GLN A 40 24.81 -6.06 0.97
N PRO A 41 26.14 -6.25 1.18
CA PRO A 41 27.17 -5.28 0.84
C PRO A 41 27.38 -5.22 -0.68
N ALA A 42 26.45 -4.57 -1.35
CA ALA A 42 26.64 -3.97 -2.66
C ALA A 42 26.30 -2.49 -2.48
N ASP A 43 27.15 -1.64 -3.02
CA ASP A 43 27.10 -0.18 -2.97
C ASP A 43 25.71 0.32 -3.41
N LYS A 44 24.77 0.46 -2.47
CA LYS A 44 23.39 0.84 -2.75
C LYS A 44 23.16 2.26 -2.29
N SER A 45 23.12 3.18 -3.25
CA SER A 45 22.75 4.57 -3.03
C SER A 45 21.32 4.75 -2.49
N VAL A 46 20.46 3.72 -2.63
CA VAL A 46 19.06 3.74 -2.18
C VAL A 46 18.84 2.69 -1.09
N THR A 47 18.32 3.14 0.05
CA THR A 47 18.02 2.27 1.19
C THR A 47 16.69 1.53 1.00
N PHE A 48 16.53 0.39 1.69
CA PHE A 48 15.25 -0.28 1.77
C PHE A 48 14.17 0.65 2.34
N SER A 49 14.48 1.38 3.40
CA SER A 49 13.56 2.31 4.06
C SER A 49 13.03 3.38 3.10
N SER A 50 13.92 4.08 2.37
CA SER A 50 13.50 5.10 1.41
C SER A 50 12.66 4.51 0.27
N SER A 51 12.98 3.30 -0.20
CA SER A 51 12.21 2.61 -1.24
C SER A 51 10.83 2.19 -0.75
N LEU A 52 10.73 1.69 0.48
CA LEU A 52 9.47 1.29 1.09
C LEU A 52 8.56 2.50 1.32
N GLU A 53 9.09 3.61 1.83
CA GLU A 53 8.32 4.85 2.01
C GLU A 53 7.83 5.40 0.68
N HIS A 54 8.66 5.42 -0.37
CA HIS A 54 8.20 5.81 -1.71
C HIS A 54 7.07 4.92 -2.23
N ALA A 55 7.15 3.60 -1.99
CA ALA A 55 6.11 2.67 -2.37
C ALA A 55 4.80 2.89 -1.59
N LYS A 56 4.90 3.14 -0.27
CA LYS A 56 3.76 3.47 0.60
C LYS A 56 3.05 4.75 0.14
N THR A 57 3.81 5.82 -0.13
CA THR A 57 3.27 7.09 -0.63
C THR A 57 2.55 6.92 -1.97
N LYS A 58 3.21 6.27 -2.94
CA LYS A 58 2.59 6.03 -4.25
C LYS A 58 1.32 5.18 -4.15
N PHE A 59 1.30 4.21 -3.23
CA PHE A 59 0.12 3.39 -2.99
C PHE A 59 -1.03 4.21 -2.37
N ALA A 60 -0.74 5.09 -1.41
CA ALA A 60 -1.71 6.01 -0.84
C ALA A 60 -2.30 6.97 -1.90
N ASP A 61 -1.47 7.46 -2.83
CA ASP A 61 -1.93 8.29 -3.96
C ASP A 61 -2.94 7.54 -4.84
N VAL A 62 -2.68 6.25 -5.12
CA VAL A 62 -3.60 5.40 -5.90
C VAL A 62 -4.92 5.23 -5.16
N LEU A 63 -4.90 4.94 -3.86
CA LEU A 63 -6.13 4.81 -3.06
C LEU A 63 -6.93 6.11 -3.03
N THR A 64 -6.25 7.24 -2.88
CA THR A 64 -6.86 8.58 -2.93
C THR A 64 -7.51 8.84 -4.28
N ALA A 65 -6.82 8.53 -5.40
CA ALA A 65 -7.37 8.68 -6.74
C ALA A 65 -8.59 7.78 -6.98
N MET A 66 -8.70 6.67 -6.25
CA MET A 66 -9.84 5.76 -6.24
C MET A 66 -10.93 6.12 -5.23
N ASP A 67 -10.72 7.17 -4.43
CA ASP A 67 -11.56 7.56 -3.30
C ASP A 67 -11.83 6.40 -2.31
N VAL A 68 -10.79 5.60 -2.05
CA VAL A 68 -10.76 4.51 -1.06
C VAL A 68 -10.00 4.99 0.16
N ASP A 69 -10.46 4.62 1.35
CA ASP A 69 -9.80 4.99 2.60
C ASP A 69 -8.36 4.47 2.66
N ILE A 70 -7.45 5.30 3.14
CA ILE A 70 -6.04 4.95 3.31
C ILE A 70 -5.92 4.15 4.63
N PRO A 71 -5.45 2.90 4.59
CA PRO A 71 -5.28 2.08 5.80
C PRO A 71 -4.24 2.66 6.75
N GLU A 72 -4.51 2.60 8.06
CA GLU A 72 -3.62 3.12 9.10
C GLU A 72 -2.26 2.42 9.09
N GLU A 73 -2.19 1.18 8.63
CA GLU A 73 -0.97 0.38 8.54
C GLU A 73 0.06 0.98 7.57
N LEU A 74 -0.36 1.83 6.62
CA LEU A 74 0.55 2.59 5.77
C LEU A 74 1.22 3.77 6.50
N ASN A 75 0.72 4.19 7.66
CA ASN A 75 1.34 5.25 8.46
C ASN A 75 2.25 4.70 9.57
N LYS A 76 2.34 3.36 9.70
CA LYS A 76 3.21 2.64 10.64
C LYS A 76 4.49 2.18 9.94
#